data_AF-A0A453M769-F1
#
_entry.id   AF-A0A453M769-F1
#
_cell.length_a   1.000
_cell.length_b   1.000
_cell.length_c   1.000
_cell.angle_alpha   90.00
_cell.angle_beta   90.00
_cell.angle_gamma   90.00
#
_symmetry.space_group_name_H-M   'P 1'
#
loop_
_entity.id
_entity.type
_entity.pdbx_description
1 polymer ?
#
loop_
_entity_poly.entity_id
_entity_poly.type
_entity_poly.pdbx_seq_one_letter_code
_entity_poly.pdbx_strand_id
1 'polypeptide(L)'
;QPWIWTAGNHELDYAPEIGETVPFKPFTRRYRTPYRAAGSTEPLWYSVKVASAHIIVLSSYSSYGKYTPQWTWLSDELARVDRKATPWLIVLMHSPWYNSNNYHYMEGETMRVQFESWLVAAKVDIVLAGHVHSYERSRRFSNVAYNIVNGKATPVRDLDAPVYVTIGDGGNIEGIANKYVYVACLLNS
;
A
#
# COMPACT_ATOMS: atom_id res chain seq x y z
N GLN A 1 -5.65 -22.28 6.99
CA GLN A 1 -6.15 -21.13 6.20
C GLN A 1 -4.93 -20.41 5.61
N PRO A 2 -4.89 -20.06 4.31
CA PRO A 2 -3.78 -19.30 3.74
C PRO A 2 -3.84 -17.83 4.17
N TRP A 3 -2.68 -17.21 4.39
CA TRP A 3 -2.52 -15.78 4.69
C TRP A 3 -1.69 -15.14 3.56
N ILE A 4 -2.10 -13.97 3.09
CA ILE A 4 -1.39 -13.18 2.06
C ILE A 4 -0.55 -12.14 2.79
N TRP A 5 0.77 -12.31 2.78
CA TRP A 5 1.69 -11.50 3.58
C TRP A 5 2.07 -10.21 2.87
N THR A 6 2.03 -9.09 3.59
CA THR A 6 2.63 -7.80 3.20
C THR A 6 3.71 -7.49 4.22
N ALA A 7 4.91 -7.10 3.77
CA ALA A 7 6.00 -6.76 4.68
C ALA A 7 5.87 -5.30 5.17
N GLY A 8 5.90 -5.10 6.49
CA GLY A 8 5.91 -3.80 7.14
C GLY A 8 7.28 -3.38 7.64
N ASN A 9 7.33 -2.28 8.40
CA ASN A 9 8.57 -1.77 8.97
C ASN A 9 9.12 -2.71 10.05
N HIS A 10 8.26 -3.43 10.79
CA HIS A 10 8.70 -4.39 11.81
C HIS A 10 9.33 -5.64 11.21
N GLU A 11 9.08 -5.93 9.92
CA GLU A 11 9.78 -6.99 9.20
C GLU A 11 11.14 -6.53 8.68
N LEU A 12 11.53 -5.26 8.77
CA LEU A 12 12.84 -4.81 8.30
C LEU A 12 13.97 -5.54 9.03
N ASP A 13 13.87 -5.72 10.34
CA ASP A 13 14.91 -6.34 11.18
C ASP A 13 16.33 -5.81 10.86
N TYR A 14 16.42 -4.51 10.55
CA TYR A 14 17.67 -3.83 10.25
C TYR A 14 18.27 -3.28 11.54
N ALA A 15 19.25 -4.00 12.08
CA ALA A 15 19.89 -3.75 13.37
C ALA A 15 21.43 -3.77 13.23
N PRO A 16 22.02 -2.73 12.59
CA PRO A 16 23.47 -2.63 12.37
C PRO A 16 24.29 -2.70 13.66
N GLU A 17 23.73 -2.30 14.79
CA GLU A 17 24.34 -2.36 16.12
C GLU A 17 24.68 -3.77 16.61
N ILE A 18 24.01 -4.80 16.07
CA ILE A 18 24.32 -6.22 16.32
C ILE A 18 24.81 -6.94 15.05
N GLY A 19 25.21 -6.19 14.02
CA GLY A 19 25.73 -6.72 12.76
C GLY A 19 24.66 -7.22 11.79
N GLU A 20 23.38 -6.90 12.03
CA GLU A 20 22.27 -7.33 11.19
C GLU A 20 21.89 -6.23 10.18
N THR A 21 22.53 -6.26 9.02
CA THR A 21 22.39 -5.22 7.99
C THR A 21 21.58 -5.63 6.76
N VAL A 22 21.05 -6.85 6.74
CA VAL A 22 20.24 -7.37 5.63
C VAL A 22 18.76 -7.23 5.96
N PRO A 23 18.02 -6.31 5.32
CA PRO A 23 16.60 -6.10 5.61
C PRO A 23 15.77 -7.35 5.32
N PHE A 24 14.68 -7.53 6.07
CA PHE A 24 13.70 -8.62 5.90
C PHE A 24 14.24 -10.03 6.08
N LYS A 25 15.44 -10.19 6.66
CA LYS A 25 16.11 -11.49 6.74
C LYS A 25 15.28 -12.54 7.50
N PRO A 26 14.69 -12.27 8.67
CA PRO A 26 13.84 -13.25 9.36
C PRO A 26 12.53 -13.52 8.62
N PHE A 27 11.85 -12.45 8.17
CA PHE A 27 10.57 -12.54 7.46
C PHE A 27 10.66 -13.40 6.20
N THR A 28 11.60 -13.09 5.30
CA THR A 28 11.76 -13.78 4.00
C THR A 28 12.16 -15.25 4.12
N ARG A 29 12.75 -15.66 5.25
CA ARG A 29 13.07 -17.06 5.53
C ARG A 29 11.89 -17.86 6.08
N ARG A 30 10.95 -17.21 6.75
CA ARG A 30 9.81 -17.84 7.45
C ARG A 30 8.55 -17.83 6.60
N TYR A 31 8.29 -16.74 5.89
CA TYR A 31 7.05 -16.50 5.16
C TYR A 31 7.34 -16.39 3.66
N ARG A 32 7.18 -17.50 2.94
CA ARG A 32 7.35 -17.53 1.49
C ARG A 32 6.13 -16.93 0.80
N THR A 33 6.37 -16.20 -0.28
CA THR A 33 5.33 -15.62 -1.15
C THR A 33 5.42 -16.24 -2.56
N PRO A 34 4.33 -16.26 -3.33
CA PRO A 34 4.31 -16.81 -4.70
C PRO A 34 4.87 -15.84 -5.75
N TYR A 35 5.80 -14.96 -5.39
CA TYR A 35 6.24 -13.82 -6.21
C TYR A 35 6.72 -14.17 -7.62
N ARG A 36 7.38 -15.32 -7.78
CA ARG A 36 7.82 -15.81 -9.10
C ARG A 36 6.67 -16.10 -10.05
N ALA A 37 5.55 -16.63 -9.53
CA ALA A 37 4.34 -16.87 -10.32
C ALA A 37 3.69 -15.57 -10.81
N ALA A 38 3.91 -14.47 -10.08
CA ALA A 38 3.49 -13.12 -10.45
C ALA A 38 4.50 -12.38 -11.35
N GLY A 39 5.58 -13.04 -11.79
CA GLY A 39 6.64 -12.40 -12.58
C GLY A 39 7.45 -11.34 -11.80
N SER A 40 7.38 -11.34 -10.48
CA SER A 40 8.20 -10.47 -9.63
C SER A 40 9.60 -11.05 -9.43
N THR A 41 10.58 -10.18 -9.21
CA THR A 41 11.97 -10.55 -8.93
C THR A 41 12.23 -10.76 -7.43
N GLU A 42 11.37 -10.24 -6.54
CA GLU A 42 11.57 -10.26 -5.08
C GLU A 42 10.29 -10.69 -4.34
N PRO A 43 10.40 -11.29 -3.14
CA PRO A 43 9.25 -11.82 -2.42
C PRO A 43 8.33 -10.77 -1.81
N LEU A 44 8.71 -9.49 -1.82
CA LEU A 44 8.06 -8.42 -1.07
C LEU A 44 6.96 -7.69 -1.86
N TRP A 45 6.97 -7.79 -3.18
CA TRP A 45 5.88 -7.32 -4.05
C TRP A 45 5.51 -8.42 -5.03
N TYR A 46 4.23 -8.72 -5.12
CA TYR A 46 3.71 -9.82 -5.93
C TYR A 46 2.20 -9.67 -6.08
N SER A 47 1.60 -10.56 -6.86
CA SER A 47 0.15 -10.65 -6.96
C SER A 47 -0.34 -12.07 -6.83
N VAL A 48 -1.61 -12.21 -6.49
CA VAL A 48 -2.34 -13.48 -6.51
C VAL A 48 -3.75 -13.24 -7.06
N LYS A 49 -4.30 -14.25 -7.74
CA LYS A 49 -5.71 -14.28 -8.10
C LYS A 49 -6.42 -15.28 -7.20
N VAL A 50 -7.42 -14.83 -6.45
CA VAL A 50 -8.20 -15.64 -5.52
C VAL A 50 -9.67 -15.43 -5.82
N ALA A 51 -10.34 -16.48 -6.29
CA ALA A 51 -11.71 -16.40 -6.79
C ALA A 51 -11.87 -15.21 -7.77
N SER A 52 -12.74 -14.25 -7.46
CA SER A 52 -13.03 -13.07 -8.28
C SER A 52 -12.09 -11.88 -8.03
N ALA A 53 -11.03 -12.04 -7.23
CA ALA A 53 -10.14 -10.95 -6.85
C ALA A 53 -8.74 -11.11 -7.44
N HIS A 54 -8.22 -10.03 -8.01
CA HIS A 54 -6.82 -9.82 -8.33
C HIS A 54 -6.22 -8.95 -7.23
N ILE A 55 -5.34 -9.55 -6.42
CA ILE A 55 -4.73 -8.90 -5.26
C ILE A 55 -3.28 -8.58 -5.60
N ILE A 56 -2.91 -7.31 -5.52
CA ILE A 56 -1.55 -6.81 -5.69
C ILE A 56 -1.01 -6.47 -4.31
N VAL A 57 0.18 -6.96 -3.98
CA VAL A 57 0.91 -6.66 -2.75
C VAL A 57 2.10 -5.80 -3.10
N LEU A 58 2.22 -4.65 -2.45
CA LEU A 58 3.33 -3.71 -2.60
C LEU A 58 4.19 -3.67 -1.34
N SER A 59 5.46 -3.32 -1.51
CA SER A 59 6.43 -3.15 -0.43
C SER A 59 6.73 -1.68 -0.20
N SER A 60 6.19 -1.14 0.91
CA SER A 60 6.39 0.26 1.34
C SER A 60 7.85 0.60 1.66
N TYR A 61 8.69 -0.40 1.94
CA TYR A 61 10.08 -0.22 2.39
C TYR A 61 11.10 -0.84 1.42
N SER A 62 10.68 -1.19 0.21
CA SER A 62 11.58 -1.47 -0.92
C SER A 62 11.60 -0.30 -1.89
N SER A 63 12.55 -0.26 -2.83
CA SER A 63 12.64 0.84 -3.78
C SER A 63 11.46 0.83 -4.78
N TYR A 64 10.76 1.95 -4.90
CA TYR A 64 9.61 2.17 -5.81
C TYR A 64 9.76 3.42 -6.69
N GLY A 65 10.97 3.98 -6.74
CA GLY A 65 11.30 5.06 -7.66
C GLY A 65 11.15 4.63 -9.12
N LYS A 66 11.02 5.60 -10.03
CA LYS A 66 10.94 5.33 -11.46
C LYS A 66 12.08 4.41 -11.91
N TYR A 67 11.75 3.37 -12.68
CA TYR A 67 12.67 2.34 -13.19
C TYR A 67 13.22 1.35 -12.14
N THR A 68 12.79 1.37 -10.88
CA THR A 68 13.14 0.30 -9.94
C THR A 68 12.38 -0.99 -10.27
N PRO A 69 12.86 -2.17 -9.81
CA PRO A 69 12.19 -3.43 -10.08
C PRO A 69 10.71 -3.46 -9.68
N GLN A 70 10.34 -2.93 -8.50
CA GLN A 70 8.95 -2.85 -8.06
C GLN A 70 8.11 -1.91 -8.95
N TRP A 71 8.66 -0.76 -9.34
CA TRP A 71 7.98 0.22 -10.20
C TRP A 71 7.67 -0.38 -11.57
N THR A 72 8.65 -1.02 -12.20
CA THR A 72 8.49 -1.68 -13.50
C THR A 72 7.50 -2.84 -13.39
N TRP A 73 7.64 -3.67 -12.37
CA TRP A 73 6.74 -4.80 -12.14
C TRP A 73 5.28 -4.37 -11.96
N LEU A 74 5.01 -3.32 -11.16
CA LEU A 74 3.64 -2.85 -10.94
C LEU A 74 3.01 -2.32 -12.23
N SER A 75 3.76 -1.58 -13.05
CA SER A 75 3.29 -1.11 -14.36
C SER A 75 2.86 -2.29 -15.24
N ASP A 76 3.69 -3.33 -15.32
CA ASP A 76 3.38 -4.53 -16.11
C ASP A 76 2.23 -5.34 -15.50
N GLU A 77 2.13 -5.39 -14.17
CA GLU A 77 1.08 -6.13 -13.46
C GLU A 77 -0.29 -5.49 -13.65
N LEU A 78 -0.39 -4.16 -13.59
CA LEU A 78 -1.63 -3.44 -13.85
C LEU A 78 -2.12 -3.68 -15.30
N ALA A 79 -1.20 -3.80 -16.26
CA ALA A 79 -1.55 -4.15 -17.64
C ALA A 79 -2.06 -5.60 -17.81
N ARG A 80 -1.77 -6.50 -16.85
CA ARG A 80 -2.23 -7.90 -16.83
C ARG A 80 -3.58 -8.11 -16.14
N VAL A 81 -4.16 -7.06 -15.56
CA VAL A 81 -5.45 -7.13 -14.88
C VAL A 81 -6.56 -7.38 -15.91
N ASP A 82 -7.25 -8.50 -15.79
CA ASP A 82 -8.47 -8.81 -16.55
C ASP A 82 -9.68 -8.70 -15.63
N ARG A 83 -10.43 -7.60 -15.74
CA ARG A 83 -11.62 -7.34 -14.91
C ARG A 83 -12.80 -8.25 -15.25
N LYS A 84 -12.79 -8.96 -16.39
CA LYS A 84 -13.83 -9.97 -16.67
C LYS A 84 -13.60 -11.25 -15.88
N ALA A 85 -12.34 -11.67 -15.73
CA ALA A 85 -11.97 -12.84 -14.93
C ALA A 85 -11.97 -12.52 -13.43
N THR A 86 -11.39 -11.39 -13.04
CA THR A 86 -11.24 -10.93 -11.66
C THR A 86 -11.78 -9.51 -11.52
N PRO A 87 -13.09 -9.33 -11.32
CA PRO A 87 -13.71 -8.00 -11.26
C PRO A 87 -13.23 -7.14 -10.09
N TRP A 88 -12.76 -7.75 -9.00
CA TRP A 88 -12.21 -7.04 -7.85
C TRP A 88 -10.69 -6.86 -7.98
N LEU A 89 -10.23 -5.61 -7.99
CA LEU A 89 -8.81 -5.25 -7.95
C LEU A 89 -8.49 -4.65 -6.58
N ILE A 90 -7.66 -5.35 -5.82
CA ILE A 90 -7.31 -5.03 -4.43
C ILE A 90 -5.81 -4.76 -4.35
N VAL A 91 -5.41 -3.70 -3.66
CA VAL A 91 -3.99 -3.42 -3.38
C VAL A 91 -3.75 -3.49 -1.88
N LEU A 92 -2.69 -4.20 -1.48
CA LEU A 92 -2.19 -4.28 -0.11
C LEU A 92 -0.84 -3.57 -0.03
N MET A 93 -0.65 -2.76 1.01
CA MET A 93 0.63 -2.14 1.36
C MET A 93 0.70 -1.93 2.87
N HIS A 94 1.86 -1.60 3.42
CA HIS A 94 1.95 -1.37 4.86
C HIS A 94 1.63 0.07 5.25
N SER A 95 2.38 1.04 4.70
CA SER A 95 2.22 2.47 5.05
C SER A 95 1.08 3.11 4.25
N PRO A 96 0.04 3.66 4.91
CA PRO A 96 -1.13 4.24 4.24
C PRO A 96 -0.77 5.55 3.53
N TRP A 97 -1.26 5.71 2.29
CA TRP A 97 -1.13 6.97 1.53
C TRP A 97 -2.06 8.08 2.05
N TYR A 98 -3.22 7.69 2.56
CA TYR A 98 -4.17 8.58 3.19
C TYR A 98 -4.35 8.15 4.63
N ASN A 99 -3.92 9.03 5.53
CA ASN A 99 -3.92 8.85 6.96
C ASN A 99 -4.18 10.22 7.60
N SER A 100 -5.26 10.37 8.36
CA SER A 100 -5.45 11.59 9.16
C SER A 100 -5.01 11.46 10.60
N ASN A 101 -4.47 10.32 11.02
CA ASN A 101 -3.85 10.18 12.33
C ASN A 101 -2.56 11.00 12.40
N ASN A 102 -2.27 11.57 13.57
CA ASN A 102 -0.99 12.23 13.82
C ASN A 102 0.18 11.24 13.72
N TYR A 103 -0.07 9.99 14.09
CA TYR A 103 0.90 8.91 14.02
C TYR A 103 1.13 8.51 12.55
N HIS A 104 2.39 8.57 12.11
CA HIS A 104 2.78 8.33 10.71
C HIS A 104 2.07 9.25 9.68
N TYR A 105 1.71 10.48 10.10
CA TYR A 105 1.10 11.45 9.20
C TYR A 105 2.01 11.76 8.01
N MET A 106 1.47 11.65 6.79
CA MET A 106 2.16 11.88 5.51
C MET A 106 3.34 10.94 5.18
N GLU A 107 3.59 9.87 5.95
CA GLU A 107 4.68 8.94 5.64
C GLU A 107 4.51 8.21 4.29
N GLY A 108 3.26 7.98 3.87
CA GLY A 108 2.94 7.35 2.59
C GLY A 108 3.06 8.26 1.36
N GLU A 109 3.35 9.56 1.52
CA GLU A 109 3.30 10.55 0.42
C GLU A 109 4.26 10.22 -0.74
N THR A 110 5.46 9.72 -0.43
CA THR A 110 6.47 9.38 -1.45
C THR A 110 5.99 8.27 -2.38
N MET A 111 5.28 7.28 -1.86
CA MET A 111 4.70 6.21 -2.69
C MET A 111 3.41 6.66 -3.36
N ARG A 112 2.58 7.48 -2.70
CA ARG A 112 1.36 8.07 -3.28
C ARG A 112 1.67 8.83 -4.56
N VAL A 113 2.68 9.70 -4.55
CA VAL A 113 3.11 10.48 -5.72
C VAL A 113 3.52 9.58 -6.89
N GLN A 114 4.08 8.40 -6.61
CA GLN A 114 4.51 7.46 -7.65
C GLN A 114 3.36 6.66 -8.26
N PHE A 115 2.39 6.24 -7.47
CA PHE A 115 1.45 5.18 -7.87
C PHE A 115 -0.03 5.55 -7.82
N GLU A 116 -0.43 6.62 -7.15
CA GLU A 116 -1.85 6.97 -7.02
C GLU A 116 -2.51 7.16 -8.38
N SER A 117 -1.87 7.88 -9.31
CA SER A 117 -2.39 8.08 -10.66
C SER A 117 -2.61 6.77 -11.41
N TRP A 118 -1.78 5.75 -11.15
CA TRP A 118 -1.91 4.43 -11.76
C TRP A 118 -3.07 3.64 -11.16
N LEU A 119 -3.26 3.72 -9.84
CA LEU A 119 -4.38 3.03 -9.18
C LEU A 119 -5.73 3.65 -9.58
N VAL A 120 -5.78 4.98 -9.74
CA VAL A 120 -6.95 5.69 -10.28
C VAL A 120 -7.21 5.26 -11.72
N ALA A 121 -6.19 5.25 -12.58
CA ALA A 121 -6.34 4.83 -13.98
C ALA A 121 -6.80 3.36 -14.12
N ALA A 122 -6.31 2.48 -13.24
CA ALA A 122 -6.71 1.07 -13.20
C ALA A 122 -8.06 0.83 -12.49
N LYS A 123 -8.71 1.89 -11.98
CA LYS A 123 -9.96 1.83 -11.20
C LYS A 123 -9.88 0.79 -10.08
N VAL A 124 -8.80 0.83 -9.29
CA VAL A 124 -8.65 -0.04 -8.12
C VAL A 124 -9.87 0.11 -7.21
N ASP A 125 -10.37 -1.01 -6.68
CA ASP A 125 -11.59 -0.97 -5.86
C ASP A 125 -11.28 -0.52 -4.44
N ILE A 126 -10.25 -1.11 -3.84
CA ILE A 126 -9.86 -0.89 -2.45
C ILE A 126 -8.34 -1.02 -2.27
N VAL A 127 -7.78 -0.14 -1.44
CA VAL A 127 -6.41 -0.20 -0.95
C VAL A 127 -6.48 -0.47 0.56
N LEU A 128 -5.83 -1.53 1.02
CA LEU A 128 -5.73 -1.88 2.44
C LEU A 128 -4.32 -1.58 2.93
N ALA A 129 -4.24 -0.89 4.05
CA ALA A 129 -2.99 -0.56 4.73
C ALA A 129 -3.07 -0.87 6.23
N GLY A 130 -1.90 -1.03 6.85
CA GLY A 130 -1.75 -1.18 8.30
C GLY A 130 -1.03 0.03 8.87
N HIS A 131 0.06 -0.24 9.59
CA HIS A 131 1.04 0.73 10.10
C HIS A 131 0.52 1.70 11.18
N VAL A 132 -0.56 2.43 10.92
CA VAL A 132 -1.20 3.27 11.91
C VAL A 132 -2.10 2.38 12.76
N HIS A 133 -1.93 2.43 14.08
CA HIS A 133 -2.59 1.55 15.03
C HIS A 133 -4.02 2.00 15.34
N SER A 134 -4.81 2.20 14.29
CA SER A 134 -6.20 2.62 14.33
C SER A 134 -6.93 2.14 13.09
N TYR A 135 -8.26 2.33 13.09
CA TYR A 135 -9.09 2.15 11.91
C TYR A 135 -9.36 3.49 11.24
N GLU A 136 -9.29 3.53 9.91
CA GLU A 136 -9.74 4.67 9.11
C GLU A 136 -10.28 4.21 7.76
N ARG A 137 -11.33 4.85 7.25
CA ARG A 137 -11.86 4.58 5.91
C ARG A 137 -12.11 5.86 5.12
N SER A 138 -11.56 5.90 3.92
CA SER A 138 -11.69 7.05 3.03
C SER A 138 -13.01 7.07 2.25
N ARG A 139 -13.40 8.25 1.78
CA ARG A 139 -14.24 8.34 0.58
C ARG A 139 -13.39 8.09 -0.67
N ARG A 140 -14.01 7.93 -1.84
CA ARG A 140 -13.27 7.91 -3.11
C ARG A 140 -12.86 9.33 -3.51
N PHE A 141 -11.57 9.59 -3.43
CA PHE A 141 -10.95 10.85 -3.84
C PHE A 141 -9.54 10.57 -4.36
N SER A 142 -9.01 11.51 -5.14
CA SER A 142 -7.64 11.46 -5.64
C SER A 142 -6.94 12.81 -5.48
N ASN A 143 -5.61 12.78 -5.39
CA ASN A 143 -4.76 13.98 -5.36
C ASN A 143 -3.64 13.90 -6.41
N VAL A 144 -4.06 13.65 -7.66
CA VAL A 144 -3.17 13.37 -8.80
C VAL A 144 -3.02 14.55 -9.77
N ALA A 145 -3.71 15.67 -9.51
CA ALA A 145 -3.74 16.81 -10.42
C ALA A 145 -2.57 17.78 -10.24
N TYR A 146 -1.80 17.65 -9.16
CA TYR A 146 -0.71 18.58 -8.83
C TYR A 146 0.41 18.54 -9.87
N ASN A 147 0.84 19.69 -10.37
CA ASN A 147 1.95 19.80 -11.33
C ASN A 147 2.96 20.91 -10.97
N ILE A 148 3.10 21.20 -9.68
CA ILE A 148 3.89 22.31 -9.12
C ILE A 148 3.24 23.68 -9.37
N VAL A 149 3.01 24.06 -10.63
CA VAL A 149 2.58 25.43 -11.00
C VAL A 149 1.09 25.69 -10.79
N ASN A 150 0.25 24.65 -10.83
CA ASN A 150 -1.20 24.81 -10.76
C ASN A 150 -1.76 24.90 -9.33
N GLY A 151 -0.95 24.61 -8.30
CA GLY A 151 -1.37 24.61 -6.90
C GLY A 151 -2.48 23.59 -6.54
N LYS A 152 -2.82 22.66 -7.44
CA LYS A 152 -3.92 21.68 -7.24
C LYS A 152 -3.48 20.52 -6.35
N ALA A 153 -3.22 20.80 -5.08
CA ALA A 153 -2.71 19.86 -4.07
C ALA A 153 -3.76 19.41 -3.04
N THR A 154 -5.03 19.71 -3.27
CA THR A 154 -6.15 19.28 -2.41
C THR A 154 -6.81 18.04 -3.01
N PRO A 155 -7.00 16.95 -2.24
CA PRO A 155 -7.76 15.80 -2.69
C PRO A 155 -9.18 16.19 -3.12
N VAL A 156 -9.64 15.64 -4.25
CA VAL A 156 -10.98 15.91 -4.80
C VAL A 156 -11.74 14.61 -4.98
N ARG A 157 -13.06 14.66 -4.85
CA ARG A 157 -13.92 13.49 -5.10
C ARG A 157 -13.68 12.94 -6.50
N ASP A 158 -13.41 11.65 -6.58
CA ASP A 158 -13.08 10.95 -7.81
C ASP A 158 -13.68 9.54 -7.73
N LEU A 159 -14.59 9.20 -8.64
CA LEU A 159 -15.25 7.89 -8.62
C LEU A 159 -14.36 6.76 -9.14
N ASP A 160 -13.29 7.09 -9.85
CA ASP A 160 -12.32 6.14 -10.37
C ASP A 160 -11.23 5.82 -9.34
N ALA A 161 -11.10 6.63 -8.30
CA ALA A 161 -10.17 6.38 -7.21
C ALA A 161 -10.65 5.24 -6.27
N PRO A 162 -9.72 4.46 -5.70
CA PRO A 162 -10.07 3.44 -4.71
C PRO A 162 -10.61 4.03 -3.41
N VAL A 163 -11.23 3.18 -2.61
CA VAL A 163 -11.37 3.43 -1.17
C VAL A 163 -10.08 3.02 -0.48
N TYR A 164 -9.49 3.90 0.33
CA TYR A 164 -8.36 3.59 1.18
C TYR A 164 -8.88 3.20 2.58
N VAL A 165 -8.38 2.09 3.11
CA VAL A 165 -8.71 1.61 4.45
C VAL A 165 -7.44 1.34 5.21
N THR A 166 -7.31 1.97 6.37
CA THR A 166 -6.30 1.67 7.36
C THR A 166 -6.91 0.73 8.40
N ILE A 167 -6.27 -0.41 8.63
CA ILE A 167 -6.71 -1.47 9.56
C ILE A 167 -5.51 -2.04 10.32
N GLY A 168 -4.66 -1.15 10.84
CA GLY A 168 -3.44 -1.49 11.60
C GLY A 168 -3.68 -1.74 13.09
N ASP A 169 -4.93 -1.86 13.51
CA ASP A 169 -5.42 -1.96 14.88
C ASP A 169 -5.53 -3.41 15.40
N GLY A 170 -4.69 -4.32 14.89
CA GLY A 170 -4.65 -5.74 15.28
C GLY A 170 -4.20 -6.03 16.72
N GLY A 171 -3.91 -5.02 17.54
CA GLY A 171 -3.55 -5.18 18.95
C GLY A 171 -2.05 -5.31 19.25
N ASN A 172 -1.20 -4.59 18.52
CA ASN A 172 0.24 -4.58 18.77
C ASN A 172 0.61 -3.94 20.13
N ILE A 173 1.86 -4.17 20.58
CA ILE A 173 2.35 -3.74 21.89
C ILE A 173 2.50 -2.22 22.06
N GLU A 174 2.60 -1.46 20.96
CA GLU A 174 2.78 0.00 21.00
C GLU A 174 1.48 0.75 21.34
N GLY A 175 0.34 0.05 21.29
CA GLY A 175 -0.96 0.59 21.66
C GLY A 175 -1.65 1.35 20.53
N ILE A 176 -2.82 1.92 20.85
CA ILE A 176 -3.74 2.53 19.86
C ILE A 176 -3.35 3.98 19.56
N ALA A 177 -3.34 4.32 18.26
CA ALA A 177 -3.16 5.68 17.79
C ALA A 177 -4.49 6.46 17.82
N ASN A 178 -4.71 7.28 18.86
CA ASN A 178 -6.03 7.90 19.15
C ASN A 178 -6.16 9.38 18.75
N LYS A 179 -5.22 9.96 18.00
CA LYS A 179 -5.19 11.41 17.70
C LYS A 179 -5.21 11.65 16.20
N TYR A 180 -6.19 12.41 15.72
CA TYR A 180 -6.37 12.74 14.31
C TYR A 180 -6.18 14.25 14.04
N VAL A 181 -5.51 14.59 12.95
CA VAL A 181 -5.16 15.95 12.52
C VAL A 181 -6.28 16.60 11.68
N TYR A 182 -6.89 15.87 10.73
CA TYR A 182 -7.84 16.45 9.76
C TYR A 182 -8.93 15.48 9.28
N VAL A 183 -10.21 15.87 9.34
CA VAL A 183 -11.36 14.98 9.01
C VAL A 183 -11.86 15.15 7.56
N ALA A 184 -11.26 16.02 6.75
CA ALA A 184 -11.94 16.59 5.58
C ALA A 184 -12.33 15.59 4.46
N CYS A 185 -11.81 14.35 4.44
CA CYS A 185 -12.14 13.36 3.41
C CYS A 185 -12.35 11.92 3.93
N LEU A 186 -12.30 11.71 5.24
CA LEU A 186 -12.21 10.38 5.86
C LEU A 186 -13.41 10.19 6.81
N LEU A 187 -13.99 8.98 6.81
CA LEU A 187 -15.04 8.59 7.74
C LEU A 187 -14.37 7.93 8.95
N ASN A 188 -14.33 8.62 10.07
CA ASN A 188 -13.99 8.03 11.37
C ASN A 188 -15.27 7.40 11.94
N SER A 189 -15.21 6.11 12.28
CA SER A 189 -16.28 5.40 13.01
C SER A 189 -16.00 5.38 14.50
#